data_AF-A0AAE3LTH8-F1
#
_entry.id   AF-A0AAE3LTH8-F1
#
_cell.length_a   1.000
_cell.length_b   1.000
_cell.length_c   1.000
_cell.angle_alpha   90.00
_cell.angle_beta   90.00
_cell.angle_gamma   90.00
#
_symmetry.space_group_name_H-M   'P 1'
#
loop_
_entity.id
_entity.type
_entity.pdbx_description
1 polymer ?
#
loop_
_entity_poly.entity_id
_entity_poly.type
_entity_poly.pdbx_seq_one_letter_code
_entity_poly.pdbx_strand_id
1 'polypeptide(L)'
;MPHGTETKVVVVVELNYHSITGGRNEIIKIKKILVLPVFAIFGGIIFYIFYGTPWDLISYKNNFEEYLENKYNKDFVMEEISFAFFHGKAYHGYAHAKENPELIFYVGQNRYTTKETEDSYLDQTWQKQAKDELGPIVEHFFPDSFHNAVDIY
;
A
#
# COMPACT_ATOMS: atom_id res chain seq x y z
N MET A 1 -19.77 -73.39 -29.42
CA MET A 1 -20.12 -72.38 -28.39
C MET A 1 -18.84 -71.69 -27.92
N PRO A 2 -18.52 -70.46 -28.37
CA PRO A 2 -17.41 -69.68 -27.87
C PRO A 2 -17.95 -68.54 -26.98
N HIS A 3 -18.20 -68.79 -25.69
CA HIS A 3 -18.68 -67.76 -24.75
C HIS A 3 -17.65 -67.33 -23.69
N GLY A 4 -16.41 -67.83 -23.77
CA GLY A 4 -15.40 -67.60 -22.73
C GLY A 4 -14.38 -66.50 -23.02
N THR A 5 -14.14 -66.16 -24.29
CA THR A 5 -13.02 -65.29 -24.70
C THR A 5 -13.42 -63.83 -24.75
N GLU A 6 -14.61 -63.50 -25.26
CA GLU A 6 -15.11 -62.13 -25.35
C GLU A 6 -15.31 -61.52 -23.95
N THR A 7 -15.90 -62.27 -23.02
CA THR A 7 -16.15 -61.81 -21.64
C THR A 7 -14.85 -61.44 -20.92
N LYS A 8 -13.76 -62.19 -21.12
CA LYS A 8 -12.46 -61.87 -20.50
C LYS A 8 -11.84 -60.61 -21.09
N VAL A 9 -11.95 -60.41 -22.40
CA VAL A 9 -11.40 -59.22 -23.07
C VAL A 9 -12.16 -57.96 -22.65
N VAL A 10 -13.50 -58.03 -22.57
CA VAL A 10 -14.34 -56.90 -22.12
C VAL A 10 -13.98 -56.50 -20.69
N VAL A 11 -13.84 -57.46 -19.77
CA VAL A 11 -13.49 -57.18 -18.37
C VAL A 11 -12.09 -56.55 -18.24
N VAL A 12 -11.10 -57.01 -19.01
CA VAL A 12 -9.74 -56.41 -18.98
C VAL A 12 -9.73 -54.99 -19.54
N VAL A 13 -10.53 -54.71 -20.57
CA VAL A 13 -10.65 -53.36 -21.15
C VAL A 13 -11.37 -52.41 -20.18
N GLU A 14 -12.44 -52.85 -19.54
CA GLU A 14 -13.17 -52.05 -18.55
C GLU A 14 -12.33 -51.75 -17.31
N LEU A 15 -11.58 -52.73 -16.79
CA LEU A 15 -10.68 -52.55 -15.64
C LEU A 15 -9.54 -51.56 -15.96
N ASN A 16 -8.96 -51.63 -17.15
CA ASN A 16 -7.94 -50.67 -17.60
C ASN A 16 -8.50 -49.26 -17.80
N TYR A 17 -9.71 -49.14 -18.37
CA TYR A 17 -10.35 -47.84 -18.54
C TYR A 17 -10.66 -47.17 -17.19
N HIS A 18 -11.16 -47.94 -16.21
CA HIS A 18 -11.46 -47.42 -14.87
C HIS A 18 -10.21 -46.99 -14.11
N SER A 19 -9.08 -47.72 -14.24
CA SER A 19 -7.82 -47.33 -13.57
C SER A 19 -7.21 -46.05 -14.16
N ILE A 20 -7.25 -45.88 -15.49
CA ILE A 20 -6.68 -44.71 -16.18
C ILE A 20 -7.51 -43.45 -15.90
N THR A 21 -8.84 -43.58 -15.91
CA THR A 21 -9.75 -42.46 -15.61
C THR A 21 -9.69 -42.06 -14.14
N GLY A 22 -9.61 -43.02 -13.22
CA GLY A 22 -9.37 -42.77 -11.79
C GLY A 22 -8.08 -42.00 -11.53
N GLY A 23 -6.95 -42.46 -12.09
CA GLY A 23 -5.65 -41.78 -11.95
C GLY A 23 -5.63 -40.37 -12.56
N ARG A 24 -6.27 -40.15 -13.71
CA ARG A 24 -6.41 -38.81 -14.32
C ARG A 24 -7.22 -37.87 -13.44
N ASN A 25 -8.32 -38.33 -12.87
CA ASN A 25 -9.18 -37.52 -12.00
C ASN A 25 -8.48 -37.14 -10.69
N GLU A 26 -7.70 -38.04 -10.11
CA GLU A 26 -6.87 -37.75 -8.93
C GLU A 26 -5.76 -36.74 -9.23
N ILE A 27 -5.06 -36.87 -10.37
CA ILE A 27 -4.04 -35.88 -10.80
C ILE A 27 -4.67 -34.50 -11.03
N ILE A 28 -5.86 -34.43 -11.66
CA ILE A 28 -6.58 -33.17 -11.89
C ILE A 28 -7.03 -32.54 -10.56
N LYS A 29 -7.53 -33.34 -9.61
CA LYS A 29 -7.89 -32.87 -8.26
C LYS A 29 -6.67 -32.31 -7.52
N ILE A 30 -5.55 -33.04 -7.50
CA ILE A 30 -4.30 -32.60 -6.85
C ILE A 30 -3.80 -31.28 -7.46
N LYS A 31 -3.81 -31.16 -8.80
CA LYS A 31 -3.44 -29.90 -9.48
C LYS A 31 -4.37 -28.74 -9.09
N LYS A 32 -5.70 -28.97 -9.01
CA LYS A 32 -6.66 -27.94 -8.58
C LYS A 32 -6.46 -27.52 -7.12
N ILE A 33 -6.08 -28.46 -6.23
CA ILE A 33 -5.78 -28.19 -4.83
C ILE A 33 -4.52 -27.32 -4.67
N LEU A 34 -3.50 -27.54 -5.51
CA LEU A 34 -2.26 -26.76 -5.48
C LEU A 34 -2.40 -25.34 -6.08
N VAL A 35 -3.41 -25.08 -6.89
CA VAL A 35 -3.61 -23.76 -7.53
C VAL A 35 -4.14 -22.71 -6.55
N LEU A 36 -5.02 -23.07 -5.61
CA LEU A 36 -5.56 -22.18 -4.59
C LEU A 36 -4.51 -21.51 -3.68
N PRO A 37 -3.56 -22.23 -3.04
CA PRO A 37 -2.55 -21.61 -2.20
C PRO A 37 -1.60 -20.71 -3.01
N VAL A 38 -1.34 -21.06 -4.27
CA VAL A 38 -0.53 -20.23 -5.16
C VAL A 38 -1.21 -18.88 -5.40
N PHE A 39 -2.51 -18.87 -5.72
CA PHE A 39 -3.28 -17.63 -5.86
C PHE A 39 -3.33 -16.82 -4.55
N ALA A 40 -3.45 -17.48 -3.39
CA ALA A 40 -3.41 -16.79 -2.11
C ALA A 40 -2.05 -16.11 -1.85
N ILE A 41 -0.94 -16.80 -2.18
CA ILE A 41 0.42 -16.25 -2.06
C ILE A 41 0.59 -15.06 -3.01
N PHE A 42 0.21 -15.19 -4.28
CA PHE A 42 0.27 -14.09 -5.24
C PHE A 42 -0.59 -12.89 -4.81
N GLY A 43 -1.80 -13.15 -4.32
CA GLY A 43 -2.68 -12.12 -3.76
C GLY A 43 -2.03 -11.40 -2.56
N GLY A 44 -1.40 -12.15 -1.66
CA GLY A 44 -0.66 -11.58 -0.53
C GLY A 44 0.54 -10.72 -0.95
N ILE A 45 1.29 -11.16 -1.96
CA ILE A 45 2.43 -10.39 -2.51
C ILE A 45 1.93 -9.09 -3.16
N ILE A 46 0.86 -9.17 -3.96
CA ILE A 46 0.25 -7.99 -4.60
C ILE A 46 -0.22 -7.03 -3.51
N PHE A 47 -0.95 -7.53 -2.51
CA PHE A 47 -1.41 -6.71 -1.40
C PHE A 47 -0.25 -6.02 -0.68
N TYR A 48 0.83 -6.76 -0.39
CA TYR A 48 2.01 -6.22 0.25
C TYR A 48 2.70 -5.12 -0.57
N ILE A 49 2.76 -5.27 -1.89
CA ILE A 49 3.35 -4.25 -2.78
C ILE A 49 2.54 -2.94 -2.73
N PHE A 50 1.22 -3.00 -2.61
CA PHE A 50 0.38 -1.80 -2.63
C PHE A 50 0.16 -1.18 -1.24
N TYR A 51 0.10 -2.00 -0.19
CA TYR A 51 -0.34 -1.56 1.14
C TYR A 51 0.66 -1.86 2.26
N GLY A 52 1.74 -2.58 1.97
CA GLY A 52 2.61 -3.11 3.02
C GLY A 52 1.85 -4.15 3.85
N THR A 53 2.07 -4.17 5.16
CA THR A 53 1.25 -5.00 6.05
C THR A 53 0.20 -4.14 6.76
N PRO A 54 -1.03 -4.66 7.00
CA PRO A 54 -2.04 -3.90 7.74
C PRO A 54 -1.57 -3.47 9.13
N TRP A 55 -0.73 -4.30 9.77
CA TRP A 55 -0.17 -4.07 11.09
C TRP A 55 0.81 -2.90 11.08
N ASP A 56 1.68 -2.84 10.08
CA ASP A 56 2.60 -1.72 9.91
C ASP A 56 1.85 -0.42 9.61
N LEU A 57 0.78 -0.46 8.80
CA LEU A 57 -0.02 0.74 8.54
C LEU A 57 -0.58 1.35 9.84
N ILE A 58 -1.11 0.51 10.72
CA ILE A 58 -1.62 0.96 12.02
C ILE A 58 -0.48 1.44 12.91
N SER A 59 0.63 0.69 12.96
CA SER A 59 1.78 1.05 13.80
C SER A 59 2.42 2.36 13.37
N TYR A 60 2.66 2.58 12.08
CA TYR A 60 3.27 3.81 11.59
C TYR A 60 2.35 5.02 11.73
N LYS A 61 1.03 4.84 11.60
CA LYS A 61 0.08 5.92 11.86
C LYS A 61 0.25 6.45 13.28
N ASN A 62 0.25 5.56 14.27
CA ASN A 62 0.44 5.93 15.68
C ASN A 62 1.84 6.49 15.93
N ASN A 63 2.88 5.88 15.38
CA ASN A 63 4.26 6.36 15.55
C ASN A 63 4.48 7.76 14.97
N PHE A 64 3.80 8.10 13.88
CA PHE A 64 3.86 9.43 13.29
C PHE A 64 3.14 10.47 14.14
N GLU A 65 1.97 10.15 14.70
CA GLU A 65 1.29 11.02 15.67
C GLU A 65 2.19 11.27 16.87
N GLU A 66 2.70 10.21 17.50
CA GLU A 66 3.60 10.31 18.67
C GLU A 66 4.87 11.11 18.35
N TYR A 67 5.47 10.91 17.18
CA TYR A 67 6.62 11.69 16.74
C TYR A 67 6.31 13.19 16.70
N LEU A 68 5.19 13.58 16.10
CA LEU A 68 4.79 14.98 15.97
C LEU A 68 4.44 15.58 17.32
N GLU A 69 3.70 14.84 18.15
CA GLU A 69 3.29 15.27 19.49
C GLU A 69 4.51 15.52 20.38
N ASN A 70 5.47 14.60 20.37
CA ASN A 70 6.72 14.75 21.13
C ASN A 70 7.60 15.89 20.59
N LYS A 71 7.65 16.08 19.27
CA LYS A 71 8.51 17.09 18.63
C LYS A 71 7.99 18.53 18.83
N TYR A 72 6.68 18.73 18.76
CA TYR A 72 6.07 20.06 18.78
C TYR A 72 5.28 20.37 20.05
N ASN A 73 5.09 19.39 20.94
CA ASN A 73 4.32 19.51 22.17
C ASN A 73 2.89 20.01 21.91
N LYS A 74 2.22 19.40 20.91
CA LYS A 74 0.87 19.70 20.44
C LYS A 74 0.20 18.42 19.96
N ASP A 75 -1.11 18.36 20.02
CA ASP A 75 -1.87 17.23 19.48
C ASP A 75 -1.97 17.29 17.95
N PHE A 76 -1.69 16.16 17.30
CA PHE A 76 -1.85 15.99 15.86
C PHE A 76 -2.83 14.88 15.53
N VAL A 77 -3.34 14.90 14.30
CA VAL A 77 -4.17 13.83 13.75
C VAL A 77 -3.61 13.45 12.40
N MET A 78 -3.35 12.16 12.21
CA MET A 78 -3.03 11.59 10.91
C MET A 78 -4.33 11.27 10.17
N GLU A 79 -4.40 11.67 8.90
CA GLU A 79 -5.50 11.29 8.01
C GLU A 79 -5.39 9.80 7.63
N GLU A 80 -4.93 9.52 6.41
CA GLU A 80 -4.57 8.20 5.94
C GLU A 80 -3.07 8.14 5.68
N ILE A 81 -2.49 6.97 5.92
CA ILE A 81 -1.10 6.70 5.55
C ILE A 81 -1.04 5.70 4.42
N SER A 82 -0.02 5.84 3.59
CA SER A 82 0.27 5.05 2.41
C SER A 82 1.63 4.36 2.53
N PHE A 83 1.79 3.29 1.76
CA PHE A 83 3.04 2.55 1.66
C PHE A 83 3.63 2.67 0.26
N ALA A 84 4.85 3.19 0.17
CA ALA A 84 5.57 3.33 -1.08
C ALA A 84 6.60 2.21 -1.25
N PHE A 85 6.17 1.07 -1.81
CA PHE A 85 7.04 -0.08 -2.04
C PHE A 85 8.24 0.24 -2.94
N PHE A 86 8.01 0.90 -4.09
CA PHE A 86 9.06 1.23 -5.06
C PHE A 86 9.93 2.42 -4.66
N HIS A 87 9.50 3.23 -3.70
CA HIS A 87 10.25 4.39 -3.20
C HIS A 87 10.84 4.08 -1.82
N GLY A 88 11.61 2.99 -1.77
CA GLY A 88 12.37 2.59 -0.60
C GLY A 88 11.61 1.73 0.41
N LYS A 89 10.35 1.31 0.17
CA LYS A 89 9.48 0.62 1.15
C LYS A 89 9.23 1.51 2.38
N ALA A 90 8.70 2.69 2.16
CA ALA A 90 8.49 3.71 3.18
C ALA A 90 7.00 3.95 3.44
N TYR A 91 6.63 4.11 4.70
CA TYR A 91 5.32 4.63 5.08
C TYR A 91 5.35 6.15 5.13
N HIS A 92 4.27 6.77 4.71
CA HIS A 92 4.10 8.23 4.72
C HIS A 92 2.63 8.59 4.68
N GLY A 93 2.30 9.83 5.00
CA GLY A 93 0.92 10.31 4.97
C GLY A 93 0.86 11.81 5.19
N TYR A 94 -0.33 12.27 5.54
CA TYR A 94 -0.60 13.67 5.83
C TYR A 94 -1.20 13.80 7.23
N ALA A 95 -0.83 14.90 7.87
CA ALA A 95 -1.26 15.24 9.22
C ALA A 95 -1.72 16.69 9.27
N HIS A 96 -2.48 17.00 10.31
CA HIS A 96 -2.79 18.37 10.71
C HIS A 96 -2.77 18.48 12.24
N ALA A 97 -2.52 19.68 12.77
CA ALA A 97 -2.69 19.93 14.19
C ALA A 97 -4.19 19.93 14.54
N LYS A 98 -4.59 19.43 15.72
CA LYS A 98 -6.01 19.49 16.14
C LYS A 98 -6.54 20.92 16.22
N GLU A 99 -5.68 21.86 16.61
CA GLU A 99 -6.02 23.29 16.72
C GLU A 99 -6.15 24.00 15.37
N ASN A 100 -5.56 23.44 14.30
CA ASN A 100 -5.57 24.03 12.97
C ASN A 100 -5.68 22.94 11.89
N PRO A 101 -6.89 22.41 11.64
CA PRO A 101 -7.12 21.35 10.67
C PRO A 101 -6.95 21.80 9.21
N GLU A 102 -6.85 23.10 8.94
CA GLU A 102 -6.66 23.62 7.57
C GLU A 102 -5.21 23.51 7.10
N LEU A 103 -4.25 23.43 8.02
CA LEU A 103 -2.83 23.29 7.69
C LEU A 103 -2.46 21.80 7.63
N ILE A 104 -2.65 21.21 6.44
CA ILE A 104 -2.27 19.83 6.15
C ILE A 104 -0.81 19.80 5.68
N PHE A 105 -0.01 18.90 6.25
CA PHE A 105 1.41 18.77 5.92
C PHE A 105 1.83 17.30 5.82
N TYR A 106 2.92 17.05 5.07
CA TYR A 106 3.48 15.73 4.88
C TYR A 106 4.23 15.26 6.12
N VAL A 107 4.08 13.96 6.43
CA VAL A 107 4.90 13.21 7.39
C VAL A 107 5.26 11.86 6.77
N GLY A 108 6.46 11.35 7.02
CA GLY A 108 6.80 10.01 6.54
C GLY A 108 8.21 9.58 6.88
N GLN A 109 8.56 8.38 6.45
CA GLN A 109 9.93 7.89 6.60
C GLN A 109 10.84 8.45 5.52
N ASN A 110 12.04 8.85 5.89
CA ASN A 110 13.07 9.23 4.93
C ASN A 110 13.33 8.06 3.97
N ARG A 111 13.14 8.34 2.68
CA ARG A 111 13.21 7.34 1.61
C ARG A 111 14.63 7.00 1.13
N TYR A 112 15.64 7.77 1.53
CA TYR A 112 17.01 7.69 1.00
C TYR A 112 18.05 7.20 2.01
N THR A 113 17.79 7.31 3.32
CA THR A 113 18.81 7.10 4.35
C THR A 113 18.39 6.08 5.42
N THR A 114 17.85 6.54 6.54
CA THR A 114 17.82 5.90 7.87
C THR A 114 16.48 5.30 8.24
N LYS A 115 15.42 5.53 7.43
CA LYS A 115 14.02 5.25 7.78
C LYS A 115 13.49 6.06 8.97
N GLU A 116 14.22 7.10 9.39
CA GLU A 116 13.77 8.07 10.38
C GLU A 116 12.54 8.82 9.88
N THR A 117 11.69 9.23 10.81
CA THR A 117 10.51 10.05 10.52
C THR A 117 10.93 11.49 10.25
N GLU A 118 10.44 12.02 9.14
CA GLU A 118 10.56 13.43 8.74
C GLU A 118 9.17 14.03 8.52
N ASP A 119 9.06 15.34 8.67
CA ASP A 119 7.83 16.08 8.48
C ASP A 119 8.11 17.44 7.81
N SER A 120 7.04 18.03 7.29
CA SER A 120 7.05 19.36 6.65
C SER A 120 6.22 20.39 7.43
N TYR A 121 5.92 20.17 8.71
CA TYR A 121 5.01 21.01 9.48
C TYR A 121 5.49 22.46 9.57
N LEU A 122 6.78 22.66 9.90
CA LEU A 122 7.34 24.00 10.01
C LEU A 122 7.41 24.70 8.65
N ASP A 123 7.80 23.98 7.60
CA ASP A 123 7.87 24.52 6.24
C ASP A 123 6.49 25.03 5.81
N GLN A 124 5.45 24.20 5.97
CA GLN A 124 4.07 24.58 5.66
C GLN A 124 3.55 25.71 6.55
N THR A 125 3.89 25.70 7.84
CA THR A 125 3.50 26.78 8.78
C THR A 125 4.10 28.11 8.35
N TRP A 126 5.40 28.14 8.05
CA TRP A 126 6.11 29.36 7.66
C TRP A 126 5.68 29.85 6.29
N GLN A 127 5.45 28.94 5.35
CA GLN A 127 4.91 29.28 4.05
C GLN A 127 3.54 29.96 4.18
N LYS A 128 2.64 29.40 5.00
CA LYS A 128 1.33 30.00 5.26
C LYS A 128 1.46 31.39 5.91
N GLN A 129 2.31 31.52 6.93
CA GLN A 129 2.55 32.81 7.59
C GLN A 129 3.11 33.85 6.62
N ALA A 130 4.13 33.49 5.83
CA ALA A 130 4.72 34.38 4.84
C ALA A 130 3.70 34.81 3.78
N LYS A 131 2.86 33.89 3.31
CA LYS A 131 1.78 34.21 2.37
C LYS A 131 0.75 35.17 2.99
N ASP A 132 0.31 34.89 4.21
CA ASP A 132 -0.74 35.67 4.87
C ASP A 132 -0.23 37.08 5.25
N GLU A 133 1.04 37.23 5.64
CA GLU A 133 1.64 38.50 6.05
C GLU A 133 2.19 39.33 4.87
N LEU A 134 2.90 38.69 3.94
CA LEU A 134 3.57 39.39 2.83
C LEU A 134 2.74 39.43 1.56
N GLY A 135 1.80 38.50 1.37
CA GLY A 135 0.94 38.43 0.19
C GLY A 135 0.24 39.75 -0.14
N PRO A 136 -0.49 40.38 0.80
CA PRO A 136 -1.15 41.66 0.56
C PRO A 136 -0.18 42.80 0.21
N ILE A 137 1.04 42.77 0.75
CA ILE A 137 2.07 43.78 0.45
C ILE A 137 2.58 43.58 -0.97
N VAL A 138 2.89 42.33 -1.35
CA VAL A 138 3.36 41.98 -2.69
C VAL A 138 2.28 42.32 -3.73
N GLU A 139 1.02 41.96 -3.49
CA GLU A 139 -0.10 42.29 -4.38
C GLU A 139 -0.30 43.81 -4.54
N HIS A 140 -0.07 44.58 -3.47
CA HIS A 140 -0.18 46.04 -3.53
C HIS A 140 0.91 46.69 -4.40
N PHE A 141 2.17 46.27 -4.24
CA PHE A 141 3.29 46.88 -4.95
C PHE A 141 3.59 46.24 -6.32
N PHE A 142 3.19 44.99 -6.51
CA PHE A 142 3.41 44.19 -7.71
C PHE A 142 2.12 43.50 -8.18
N PRO A 143 1.09 44.27 -8.58
CA PRO A 143 -0.23 43.72 -8.93
C PRO A 143 -0.22 42.81 -10.16
N ASP A 144 0.77 42.96 -11.05
CA ASP A 144 0.91 42.18 -12.29
C ASP A 144 1.92 41.01 -12.16
N SER A 145 2.31 40.63 -10.93
CA SER A 145 3.35 39.63 -10.67
C SER A 145 2.98 38.18 -11.00
N PHE A 146 1.78 37.92 -11.56
CA PHE A 146 1.18 36.61 -11.79
C PHE A 146 1.98 35.61 -12.67
N HIS A 147 3.14 35.98 -13.21
CA HIS A 147 3.93 35.09 -14.10
C HIS A 147 5.44 35.01 -13.84
N ASN A 148 5.99 35.73 -12.85
CA ASN A 148 7.43 35.69 -12.56
C ASN A 148 7.69 35.16 -11.16
N ALA A 149 7.48 33.85 -11.02
CA ALA A 149 8.10 32.93 -10.06
C ALA A 149 8.88 33.57 -8.88
N VAL A 150 8.14 34.01 -7.87
CA VAL A 150 8.39 33.49 -6.53
C VAL A 150 7.05 32.97 -6.05
N ASP A 151 6.66 31.82 -6.57
CA ASP A 151 5.73 30.98 -5.82
C ASP A 151 6.45 30.69 -4.50
N ILE A 152 6.01 31.35 -3.44
CA ILE A 152 6.47 31.04 -2.08
C ILE A 152 5.80 29.70 -1.76
N TYR A 153 6.39 28.62 -2.27
CA TYR A 153 6.10 27.23 -1.92
C TYR A 153 6.63 26.87 -0.52
#